data_AF-A0A8T4K8L8-F1
#
_entry.id   AF-A0A8T4K8L8-F1
#
_cell.length_a   1.000
_cell.length_b   1.000
_cell.length_c   1.000
_cell.angle_alpha   90.00
_cell.angle_beta   90.00
_cell.angle_gamma   90.00
#
_symmetry.space_group_name_H-M   'P 1'
#
loop_
_entity.id
_entity.type
_entity.pdbx_description
1 polymer ?
#
loop_
_entity_poly.entity_id
_entity_poly.type
_entity_poly.pdbx_seq_one_letter_code
_entity_poly.pdbx_strand_id
1 'polypeptide(L)'
;MDPRRFTTISEQKHKKWLGEVLDIPINDELGIDLLDETTGIELKGRYARWHQNYAVDNYQVVGFPERYPGIELYFAFLLYDLRIRPRRIRSNVEKNVVEREVRLLPWDWVTKFPVSYPRRSGPFIYVHGKDFPDGDYFEKFETKDAILWAPRNSSMAARLSLII
;
A
#
# COMPACT_ATOMS: atom_id res chain seq x y z
N MET A 1 -12.06 -11.52 -16.79
CA MET A 1 -12.64 -10.79 -15.64
C MET A 1 -12.77 -9.32 -16.02
N ASP A 2 -13.83 -8.62 -15.58
CA ASP A 2 -13.91 -7.16 -15.74
C ASP A 2 -12.77 -6.47 -14.93
N PRO A 3 -12.17 -5.37 -15.42
CA PRO A 3 -11.07 -4.69 -14.73
C PRO A 3 -11.37 -4.29 -13.28
N ARG A 4 -12.57 -3.81 -12.95
CA ARG A 4 -12.92 -3.41 -11.57
C ARG A 4 -12.94 -4.60 -10.65
N ARG A 5 -13.57 -5.69 -11.09
CA ARG A 5 -13.60 -6.95 -10.32
C ARG A 5 -12.20 -7.52 -10.12
N PHE A 6 -11.33 -7.40 -11.12
CA PHE A 6 -9.94 -7.79 -10.99
C PHE A 6 -9.22 -6.95 -9.94
N THR A 7 -9.33 -5.62 -10.00
CA THR A 7 -8.71 -4.71 -9.02
C THR A 7 -9.14 -5.05 -7.61
N THR A 8 -10.44 -5.17 -7.33
CA THR A 8 -10.95 -5.49 -5.99
C THR A 8 -10.43 -6.83 -5.47
N ILE A 9 -10.44 -7.88 -6.30
CA ILE A 9 -9.93 -9.20 -5.89
C ILE A 9 -8.42 -9.12 -5.66
N SER A 10 -7.67 -8.44 -6.54
CA SER A 10 -6.23 -8.26 -6.40
C SER A 10 -5.90 -7.55 -5.10
N GLU A 11 -6.58 -6.44 -4.81
CA GLU A 11 -6.39 -5.66 -3.57
C GLU A 11 -6.65 -6.52 -2.33
N GLN A 12 -7.74 -7.27 -2.28
CA GLN A 12 -8.02 -8.19 -1.15
C GLN A 12 -6.91 -9.23 -0.96
N LYS A 13 -6.38 -9.78 -2.05
CA LYS A 13 -5.29 -10.76 -2.00
C LYS A 13 -3.96 -10.14 -1.54
N HIS A 14 -3.65 -8.95 -2.02
CA HIS A 14 -2.44 -8.24 -1.60
C HIS A 14 -2.54 -7.76 -0.16
N LYS A 15 -3.72 -7.32 0.29
CA LYS A 15 -3.98 -6.97 1.69
C LYS A 15 -3.68 -8.16 2.60
N LYS A 16 -4.28 -9.31 2.29
CA LYS A 16 -4.05 -10.54 3.06
C LYS A 16 -2.57 -10.92 3.10
N TRP A 17 -1.92 -10.96 1.94
CA TRP A 17 -0.49 -11.26 1.84
C TRP A 17 0.38 -10.29 2.64
N LEU A 18 0.12 -8.98 2.56
CA LEU A 18 0.92 -7.98 3.27
C LEU A 18 0.73 -8.09 4.78
N GLY A 19 -0.49 -8.35 5.25
CA GLY A 19 -0.76 -8.62 6.67
C GLY A 19 0.01 -9.83 7.19
N GLU A 20 0.07 -10.92 6.41
CA GLU A 20 0.87 -12.10 6.75
C GLU A 20 2.39 -11.80 6.78
N VAL A 21 2.89 -10.97 5.86
CA VAL A 21 4.31 -10.58 5.81
C VAL A 21 4.71 -9.66 6.97
N LEU A 22 3.83 -8.75 7.37
CA LEU A 22 4.13 -7.77 8.42
C LEU A 22 3.74 -8.23 9.83
N ASP A 23 3.09 -9.38 9.93
CA ASP A 23 2.42 -9.85 11.15
C ASP A 23 1.46 -8.79 11.72
N ILE A 24 0.62 -8.22 10.84
CA ILE A 24 -0.41 -7.24 11.19
C ILE A 24 -1.76 -7.76 10.68
N PRO A 25 -2.77 -7.93 11.56
CA PRO A 25 -4.04 -8.49 11.13
C PRO A 25 -4.80 -7.55 10.20
N ILE A 26 -5.66 -8.14 9.37
CA ILE A 26 -6.55 -7.38 8.51
C ILE A 26 -7.57 -6.65 9.38
N ASN A 27 -7.73 -5.36 9.11
CA ASN A 27 -8.79 -4.56 9.69
C ASN A 27 -10.03 -4.61 8.78
N ASP A 28 -11.20 -4.82 9.42
CA ASP A 28 -12.50 -4.85 8.75
C ASP A 28 -13.20 -3.47 8.78
N GLU A 29 -12.66 -2.50 9.51
CA GLU A 29 -13.18 -1.12 9.52
C GLU A 29 -12.72 -0.31 8.29
N LEU A 30 -13.50 0.70 7.91
CA LEU A 30 -13.21 1.51 6.74
C LEU A 30 -11.92 2.33 6.91
N GLY A 31 -11.04 2.24 5.91
CA GLY A 31 -9.99 3.20 5.56
C GLY A 31 -8.60 3.02 6.19
N ILE A 32 -8.43 1.94 6.97
CA ILE A 32 -7.12 1.32 7.26
C ILE A 32 -7.28 -0.17 6.93
N ASP A 33 -6.38 -0.71 6.13
CA ASP A 33 -6.43 -2.09 5.66
C ASP A 33 -5.87 -3.10 6.68
N LEU A 34 -4.79 -2.75 7.37
CA LEU A 34 -4.12 -3.57 8.38
C LEU A 34 -3.95 -2.76 9.67
N LEU A 35 -4.26 -3.33 10.83
CA LEU A 35 -4.21 -2.60 12.10
C LEU A 35 -3.86 -3.53 13.27
N ASP A 36 -2.84 -3.17 14.04
CA ASP A 36 -2.55 -3.74 15.36
C ASP A 36 -2.55 -2.65 16.44
N GLU A 37 -2.11 -3.00 17.66
CA GLU A 37 -2.08 -2.08 18.81
C GLU A 37 -1.15 -0.87 18.61
N THR A 38 -0.21 -0.95 17.67
CA THR A 38 0.89 0.02 17.48
C THR A 38 0.90 0.65 16.09
N THR A 39 0.41 -0.06 15.08
CA THR A 39 0.63 0.25 13.67
C THR A 39 -0.66 0.10 12.86
N GLY A 40 -0.96 1.10 12.03
CA GLY A 40 -2.03 1.08 11.03
C GLY A 40 -1.48 1.28 9.62
N ILE A 41 -1.96 0.51 8.65
CA ILE A 41 -1.50 0.56 7.26
C ILE A 41 -2.68 0.60 6.29
N GLU A 42 -2.66 1.56 5.37
CA GLU A 42 -3.53 1.58 4.20
C GLU A 42 -2.76 1.13 2.95
N LEU A 43 -3.28 0.13 2.23
CA LEU A 43 -2.64 -0.43 1.05
C LEU A 43 -3.20 0.22 -0.23
N LYS A 44 -2.33 0.85 -1.02
CA LYS A 44 -2.67 1.33 -2.36
C LYS A 44 -1.90 0.49 -3.39
N GLY A 45 -2.59 -0.43 -4.06
CA GLY A 45 -2.00 -1.35 -5.04
C GLY A 45 -2.14 -0.90 -6.51
N ARG A 46 -1.11 -1.16 -7.32
CA ARG A 46 -1.13 -0.93 -8.78
C ARG A 46 -0.40 -2.04 -9.54
N TYR A 47 -1.00 -2.46 -10.64
CA TYR A 47 -0.34 -3.36 -11.59
C TYR A 47 0.77 -2.58 -12.33
N ALA A 48 2.00 -3.11 -12.38
CA ALA A 48 3.21 -2.42 -12.83
C ALA A 48 3.12 -1.84 -14.26
N ARG A 49 2.28 -2.42 -15.12
CA ARG A 49 2.05 -1.94 -16.50
C ARG A 49 1.01 -0.84 -16.62
N TRP A 50 0.45 -0.37 -15.50
CA TRP A 50 -0.44 0.78 -15.44
C TRP A 50 0.29 2.02 -14.94
N HIS A 51 -0.34 3.17 -15.07
CA HIS A 51 0.20 4.42 -14.54
C HIS A 51 0.38 4.28 -13.01
N GLN A 52 1.58 4.60 -12.54
CA GLN A 52 1.96 4.52 -11.14
C GLN A 52 1.53 5.79 -10.40
N ASN A 53 0.22 6.07 -10.44
CA ASN A 53 -0.41 7.11 -9.65
C ASN A 53 -1.39 6.50 -8.64
N TYR A 54 -1.24 6.91 -7.40
CA TYR A 54 -2.03 6.44 -6.28
C TYR A 54 -2.95 7.56 -5.84
N ALA A 55 -4.25 7.25 -5.80
CA ALA A 55 -5.24 8.15 -5.23
C ALA A 55 -5.37 7.83 -3.75
N VAL A 56 -5.11 8.82 -2.92
CA VAL A 56 -5.33 8.79 -1.48
C VAL A 56 -6.50 9.71 -1.20
N ASP A 57 -7.55 9.20 -0.55
CA ASP A 57 -8.68 10.03 -0.19
C ASP A 57 -8.26 10.96 0.97
N ASN A 58 -8.44 12.27 0.79
CA ASN A 58 -7.98 13.27 1.74
C ASN A 58 -8.68 13.13 3.11
N TYR A 59 -9.89 12.58 3.15
CA TYR A 59 -10.54 12.26 4.42
C TYR A 59 -9.76 11.22 5.23
N GLN A 60 -9.06 10.29 4.56
CA GLN A 60 -8.21 9.32 5.26
C GLN A 60 -7.02 10.04 5.93
N VAL A 61 -6.46 11.03 5.26
CA VAL A 61 -5.27 11.73 5.74
C VAL A 61 -5.57 12.54 7.00
N VAL A 62 -6.74 13.18 7.05
CA VAL A 62 -7.13 14.03 8.18
C VAL A 62 -7.83 13.23 9.28
N GLY A 63 -8.78 12.35 8.94
CA GLY A 63 -9.66 11.74 9.93
C GLY A 63 -9.05 10.54 10.68
N PHE A 64 -8.12 9.79 10.08
CA PHE A 64 -7.57 8.60 10.75
C PHE A 64 -6.63 8.91 11.91
N PRO A 65 -5.70 9.88 11.81
CA PRO A 65 -4.89 10.27 12.96
C PRO A 65 -5.73 10.70 14.17
N GLU A 66 -6.89 11.31 13.95
CA GLU A 66 -7.81 11.69 15.03
C GLU A 66 -8.52 10.49 15.66
N ARG A 67 -8.90 9.48 14.86
CA ARG A 67 -9.61 8.28 15.31
C ARG A 67 -8.72 7.29 16.05
N TYR A 68 -7.44 7.24 15.71
CA TYR A 68 -6.47 6.30 16.28
C TYR A 68 -5.25 7.04 16.85
N PRO A 69 -5.44 7.85 17.92
CA PRO A 69 -4.34 8.60 18.51
C PRO A 69 -3.31 7.64 19.11
N GLY A 70 -2.03 7.85 18.80
CA GLY A 70 -0.92 7.04 19.30
C GLY A 70 -0.60 5.80 18.48
N ILE A 71 -1.36 5.51 17.41
CA ILE A 71 -1.00 4.49 16.42
C ILE A 71 -0.11 5.12 15.35
N GLU A 72 0.99 4.45 15.02
CA GLU A 72 1.82 4.86 13.90
C GLU A 72 1.17 4.45 12.58
N LEU A 73 0.92 5.43 11.72
CA LEU A 73 0.19 5.22 10.49
C LEU A 73 1.15 5.22 9.28
N TYR A 74 0.95 4.28 8.36
CA TYR A 74 1.71 4.15 7.12
C TYR A 74 0.80 3.96 5.90
N PHE A 75 1.23 4.50 4.76
CA PHE A 75 0.75 4.05 3.45
C PHE A 75 1.68 2.97 2.91
N ALA A 76 1.11 1.85 2.46
CA ALA A 76 1.82 0.84 1.68
C ALA A 76 1.51 1.04 0.19
N PHE A 77 2.46 1.57 -0.57
CA PHE A 77 2.34 1.72 -2.01
C PHE A 77 2.90 0.48 -2.70
N LEU A 78 2.00 -0.36 -3.19
CA LEU A 78 2.34 -1.63 -3.83
C LEU A 78 2.35 -1.49 -5.36
N LEU A 79 3.44 -1.94 -5.96
CA LEU A 79 3.52 -2.31 -7.37
C LEU A 79 3.63 -3.83 -7.47
N TYR A 80 2.92 -4.43 -8.41
CA TYR A 80 3.00 -5.87 -8.66
C TYR A 80 3.00 -6.18 -10.14
N ASP A 81 3.72 -7.22 -10.54
CA ASP A 81 3.66 -7.76 -11.91
C ASP A 81 2.98 -9.14 -11.94
N LEU A 82 2.47 -9.47 -13.13
CA LEU A 82 1.71 -10.68 -13.38
C LEU A 82 2.32 -11.47 -14.53
N ARG A 83 2.34 -12.80 -14.39
CA ARG A 83 2.78 -13.75 -15.44
C ARG A 83 2.00 -13.58 -16.73
N ILE A 84 0.72 -13.22 -16.61
CA ILE A 84 -0.20 -13.02 -17.73
C ILE A 84 -1.03 -11.76 -17.51
N ARG A 85 -1.50 -11.17 -18.61
CA ARG A 85 -2.35 -9.97 -18.56
C ARG A 85 -3.62 -10.21 -17.72
N PRO A 86 -4.10 -9.22 -16.93
CA PRO A 86 -5.29 -9.35 -16.07
C PRO A 86 -6.51 -9.96 -16.76
N ARG A 87 -6.77 -9.57 -18.02
CA ARG A 87 -7.92 -10.08 -18.81
C ARG A 87 -7.91 -11.59 -19.00
N ARG A 88 -6.73 -12.24 -18.96
CA ARG A 88 -6.54 -13.69 -19.12
C ARG A 88 -6.65 -14.46 -17.80
N ILE A 89 -6.65 -13.77 -16.66
CA ILE A 89 -6.80 -14.39 -15.35
C ILE A 89 -8.29 -14.67 -15.14
N ARG A 90 -8.65 -15.96 -15.17
CA ARG A 90 -10.03 -16.44 -14.95
C ARG A 90 -10.33 -16.67 -13.47
N SER A 91 -9.33 -17.13 -12.72
CA SER A 91 -9.40 -17.41 -11.29
C SER A 91 -8.01 -17.28 -10.66
N ASN A 92 -7.96 -17.18 -9.34
CA ASN A 92 -6.75 -17.22 -8.52
C ASN A 92 -5.65 -16.23 -8.98
N VAL A 93 -5.84 -14.96 -8.61
CA VAL A 93 -4.90 -13.86 -8.94
C VAL A 93 -3.50 -14.15 -8.37
N GLU A 94 -3.41 -14.66 -7.15
CA GLU A 94 -2.15 -14.91 -6.42
C GLU A 94 -1.18 -15.80 -7.20
N LYS A 95 -1.67 -16.87 -7.85
CA LYS A 95 -0.83 -17.76 -8.68
C LYS A 95 -0.16 -17.07 -9.87
N ASN A 96 -0.69 -15.92 -10.28
CA ASN A 96 -0.19 -15.15 -11.40
C ASN A 96 0.69 -13.98 -10.96
N VAL A 97 0.76 -13.65 -9.67
CA VAL A 97 1.68 -12.62 -9.16
C VAL A 97 3.11 -13.17 -9.25
N VAL A 98 4.01 -12.38 -9.84
CA VAL A 98 5.43 -12.75 -10.01
C VAL A 98 6.28 -12.07 -8.97
N GLU A 99 6.02 -10.78 -8.76
CA GLU A 99 6.83 -9.91 -7.96
C GLU A 99 5.93 -8.85 -7.33
N ARG A 100 6.31 -8.42 -6.13
CA ARG A 100 5.72 -7.29 -5.43
C ARG A 100 6.85 -6.37 -5.01
N GLU A 101 6.67 -5.08 -5.25
CA GLU A 101 7.49 -4.03 -4.64
C GLU A 101 6.56 -3.19 -3.78
N VAL A 102 6.83 -3.13 -2.47
CA VAL A 102 6.05 -2.34 -1.52
C VAL A 102 6.94 -1.26 -0.96
N ARG A 103 6.47 -0.01 -1.04
CA ARG A 103 7.12 1.12 -0.37
C ARG A 103 6.22 1.62 0.74
N LEU A 104 6.71 1.47 1.97
CA LEU A 104 6.05 1.89 3.19
C LEU A 104 6.49 3.32 3.48
N LEU A 105 5.53 4.23 3.57
CA LEU A 105 5.78 5.65 3.84
C LEU A 105 4.92 6.12 5.00
N PRO A 106 5.47 6.94 5.92
CA PRO A 106 4.68 7.51 7.01
C PRO A 106 3.45 8.24 6.49
N TRP A 107 2.38 8.25 7.27
CA TRP A 107 1.09 8.82 6.86
C TRP A 107 1.17 10.30 6.50
N ASP A 108 1.98 11.07 7.24
CA ASP A 108 2.18 12.50 7.01
C ASP A 108 2.95 12.78 5.72
N TRP A 109 3.70 11.81 5.17
CA TRP A 109 4.46 12.00 3.94
C TRP A 109 3.58 12.40 2.75
N VAL A 110 2.34 11.92 2.67
CA VAL A 110 1.44 12.30 1.57
C VAL A 110 0.89 13.72 1.70
N THR A 111 0.98 14.35 2.88
CA THR A 111 0.49 15.71 3.11
C THR A 111 1.29 16.78 2.38
N LYS A 112 2.50 16.44 1.91
CA LYS A 112 3.34 17.34 1.09
C LYS A 112 2.76 17.61 -0.30
N PHE A 113 1.81 16.79 -0.76
CA PHE A 113 1.20 16.89 -2.07
C PHE A 113 -0.10 17.69 -2.05
N PRO A 114 -0.43 18.41 -3.13
CA PRO A 114 -1.65 19.21 -3.18
C PRO A 114 -2.91 18.35 -3.20
N VAL A 115 -3.95 18.83 -2.50
CA VAL A 115 -5.29 18.24 -2.55
C VAL A 115 -6.00 18.69 -3.83
N SER A 116 -6.48 17.72 -4.60
CA SER A 116 -7.31 17.94 -5.78
C SER A 116 -8.79 17.84 -5.41
N TYR A 117 -9.61 18.74 -5.95
CA TYR A 117 -11.05 18.81 -5.71
C TYR A 117 -11.86 18.51 -6.99
N PRO A 118 -11.87 17.26 -7.48
CA PRO A 118 -12.65 16.87 -8.65
C PRO A 118 -14.15 17.07 -8.43
N ARG A 119 -14.87 17.57 -9.46
CA ARG A 119 -16.30 17.94 -9.32
C ARG A 119 -17.27 16.79 -8.98
N ARG A 120 -16.90 15.55 -9.25
CA ARG A 120 -17.78 14.36 -9.16
C ARG A 120 -17.31 13.32 -8.16
N SER A 121 -16.20 13.57 -7.48
CA SER A 121 -15.61 12.65 -6.51
C SER A 121 -15.04 13.48 -5.35
N GLY A 122 -14.81 12.85 -4.20
CA GLY A 122 -14.28 13.54 -3.02
C GLY A 122 -12.91 14.22 -3.24
N PRO A 123 -12.39 14.94 -2.24
CA PRO A 123 -11.04 15.47 -2.27
C PRO A 123 -10.01 14.32 -2.28
N PHE A 124 -9.05 14.37 -3.20
CA PHE A 124 -7.99 13.36 -3.32
C PHE A 124 -6.61 13.99 -3.37
N ILE A 125 -5.65 13.28 -2.78
CA ILE A 125 -4.23 13.49 -3.00
C ILE A 125 -3.75 12.47 -4.03
N TYR A 126 -3.06 12.92 -5.07
CA TYR A 126 -2.48 12.05 -6.08
C TYR A 126 -0.97 11.97 -5.88
N VAL A 127 -0.50 10.77 -5.54
CA VAL A 127 0.92 10.48 -5.36
C VAL A 127 1.43 9.79 -6.62
N HIS A 128 2.49 10.31 -7.24
CA HIS A 128 3.13 9.67 -8.39
C HIS A 128 4.38 8.90 -7.97
N GLY A 129 4.64 7.75 -8.59
CA GLY A 129 5.83 6.92 -8.30
C GLY A 129 7.16 7.67 -8.45
N LYS A 130 7.23 8.66 -9.35
CA LYS A 130 8.41 9.51 -9.52
C LYS A 130 8.69 10.46 -8.34
N ASP A 131 7.70 10.69 -7.47
CA ASP A 131 7.80 11.60 -6.33
C ASP A 131 8.23 10.86 -5.04
N PHE A 132 8.43 9.55 -5.15
CA PHE A 132 8.86 8.72 -4.05
C PHE A 132 10.31 9.05 -3.70
N PRO A 133 10.69 8.95 -2.42
CA PRO A 133 12.09 9.17 -2.03
C PRO A 133 13.04 8.22 -2.76
N ASP A 134 14.30 8.64 -2.85
CA ASP A 134 15.37 7.84 -3.41
C ASP A 134 15.77 6.68 -2.49
N GLY A 135 16.60 5.76 -3.00
CA GLY A 135 17.01 4.55 -2.28
C GLY A 135 17.68 4.80 -0.94
N ASP A 136 18.36 5.94 -0.76
CA ASP A 136 19.04 6.28 0.50
C ASP A 136 18.08 6.56 1.66
N TYR A 137 16.84 6.97 1.36
CA TYR A 137 15.79 7.14 2.36
C TYR A 137 15.32 5.80 2.95
N PHE A 138 15.45 4.73 2.17
CA PHE A 138 14.89 3.43 2.49
C PHE A 138 15.94 2.43 2.95
N GLU A 139 15.48 1.51 3.78
CA GLU A 139 16.07 0.20 4.00
C GLU A 139 15.27 -0.84 3.19
N LYS A 140 15.99 -1.82 2.64
CA LYS A 140 15.44 -2.83 1.71
C LYS A 140 15.36 -4.17 2.42
N PHE A 141 14.20 -4.81 2.35
CA PHE A 141 13.93 -6.14 2.89
C PHE A 141 13.42 -7.03 1.77
N GLU A 142 14.13 -8.12 1.49
CA GLU A 142 13.79 -9.03 0.39
C GLU A 142 13.23 -10.33 0.92
N THR A 143 12.09 -10.74 0.37
CA THR A 143 11.55 -12.10 0.52
C THR A 143 11.64 -12.83 -0.81
N LYS A 144 11.21 -14.10 -0.83
CA LYS A 144 11.19 -14.90 -2.06
C LYS A 144 10.36 -14.28 -3.20
N ASP A 145 9.30 -13.54 -2.87
CA ASP A 145 8.33 -13.05 -3.86
C ASP A 145 8.01 -11.54 -3.71
N ALA A 146 8.82 -10.82 -2.93
CA ALA A 146 8.65 -9.39 -2.74
C ALA A 146 9.91 -8.65 -2.31
N ILE A 147 9.91 -7.35 -2.59
CA ILE A 147 10.83 -6.37 -2.03
C ILE A 147 9.99 -5.37 -1.23
N LEU A 148 10.32 -5.18 0.05
CA LEU A 148 9.73 -4.19 0.91
C LEU A 148 10.76 -3.10 1.21
N TRP A 149 10.33 -1.85 1.11
CA TRP A 149 11.13 -0.68 1.43
C TRP A 149 10.48 0.05 2.60
N ALA A 150 11.21 0.24 3.69
CA ALA A 150 10.77 1.02 4.83
C ALA A 150 11.74 2.18 5.11
N PRO A 151 11.28 3.31 5.67
CA PRO A 151 12.17 4.42 5.98
C PRO A 151 13.26 3.96 6.96
N ARG A 152 14.51 4.33 6.72
CA ARG A 152 15.62 4.00 7.63
C ARG A 152 15.31 4.50 9.04
N ASN A 153 15.72 3.73 10.06
CA ASN A 153 15.52 4.07 11.47
C ASN A 153 14.05 4.27 11.89
N SER A 154 13.08 3.74 11.13
CA SER A 154 11.67 3.75 11.52
C SER A 154 11.29 2.48 12.30
N SER A 155 10.20 2.56 13.05
CA SER A 155 9.55 1.40 13.67
C SER A 155 9.19 0.31 12.65
N MET A 156 8.81 0.71 11.43
CA MET A 156 8.50 -0.22 10.35
C MET A 156 9.75 -0.97 9.86
N ALA A 157 10.89 -0.28 9.72
CA ALA A 157 12.16 -0.93 9.39
C ALA A 157 12.61 -1.87 10.51
N ALA A 158 12.45 -1.46 11.77
CA ALA A 158 12.73 -2.31 12.93
C ALA A 158 11.84 -3.57 12.94
N ARG A 159 10.54 -3.42 12.67
CA ARG A 159 9.59 -4.54 12.54
C ARG A 159 10.01 -5.51 11.44
N LEU A 160 10.28 -5.00 10.23
CA LEU A 160 10.69 -5.85 9.11
C LEU A 160 11.99 -6.61 9.39
N SER A 161 12.94 -5.99 10.08
CA SER A 161 14.22 -6.62 10.47
C SER A 161 14.06 -7.80 11.43
N LEU A 162 12.93 -7.90 12.14
CA LEU A 162 12.64 -8.99 13.07
C LEU A 162 11.94 -10.17 12.38
N ILE A 163 11.28 -9.91 11.24
CA ILE A 163 10.40 -10.88 10.56
C ILE A 163 11.05 -11.47 9.31
N ILE A 164 11.93 -10.71 8.63
CA ILE A 164 12.60 -11.07 7.36
C ILE A 164 14.08 -11.31 7.62
#